data_AF-A0A7Z9THA9-F1
#
_entry.id   AF-A0A7Z9THA9-F1
#
_cell.length_a   1.000
_cell.length_b   1.000
_cell.length_c   1.000
_cell.angle_alpha   90.00
_cell.angle_beta   90.00
_cell.angle_gamma   90.00
#
_symmetry.space_group_name_H-M   'P 1'
#
loop_
_entity.id
_entity.type
_entity.pdbx_description
1 polymer ?
#
loop_
_entity_poly.entity_id
_entity_poly.type
_entity_poly.pdbx_seq_one_letter_code
_entity_poly.pdbx_strand_id
1 'polypeptide(L)'
;MTWNSSVNVRASIEAPLLMEIMGMKFRFGAEFGTYGFKDSMPPQTAELTGMTAMGIMSFPIGPGKIKAGVGVIGKSVGSIFESSYGLRLGALGIRVGVRYAAILTPGADVQENWITAPPTLGWMDGLVAVGVNL
;
A
#
# COMPACT_ATOMS: atom_id res chain seq x y z
N MET A 1 13.73 -17.30 -6.77
CA MET A 1 13.92 -15.89 -7.16
C MET A 1 14.13 -15.10 -5.87
N THR A 2 15.33 -14.54 -5.70
CA THR A 2 15.69 -13.70 -4.54
C THR A 2 15.48 -12.24 -4.92
N TRP A 3 14.50 -11.58 -4.31
CA TRP A 3 14.13 -10.20 -4.64
C TRP A 3 14.79 -9.24 -3.67
N ASN A 4 15.44 -8.20 -4.20
CA ASN A 4 15.95 -7.12 -3.36
C ASN A 4 14.83 -6.11 -3.12
N SER A 5 14.62 -5.76 -1.85
CA SER A 5 13.56 -4.83 -1.44
C SER A 5 14.11 -3.41 -1.47
N SER A 6 13.46 -2.51 -2.21
CA SER A 6 13.78 -1.08 -2.15
C SER A 6 12.97 -0.37 -1.05
N VAL A 7 13.53 0.72 -0.51
CA VAL A 7 12.75 1.63 0.35
C VAL A 7 11.76 2.39 -0.53
N ASN A 8 10.48 2.29 -0.19
CA ASN A 8 9.39 2.92 -0.93
C ASN A 8 8.76 4.03 -0.09
N VAL A 9 8.42 5.15 -0.73
CA VAL A 9 7.83 6.32 -0.05
C VAL A 9 6.38 6.47 -0.50
N ARG A 10 5.51 6.79 0.46
CA ARG A 10 4.08 6.97 0.24
C ARG A 10 3.58 8.18 1.02
N ALA A 11 2.77 9.00 0.36
CA ALA A 11 2.08 10.13 0.94
C ALA A 11 0.57 9.86 0.91
N SER A 12 -0.06 9.86 2.08
CA SER A 12 -1.50 9.66 2.22
C SER A 12 -2.16 10.90 2.81
N ILE A 13 -3.23 11.37 2.18
CA ILE A 13 -4.12 12.40 2.72
C ILE A 13 -5.47 11.76 3.04
N GLU A 14 -5.99 12.04 4.21
CA GLU A 14 -7.30 11.56 4.64
C GLU A 14 -8.21 12.75 4.93
N ALA A 15 -9.47 12.61 4.56
CA ALA A 15 -10.49 13.58 4.86
C ALA A 15 -10.61 13.79 6.38
N PRO A 16 -10.84 15.02 6.83
CA PRO A 16 -11.04 15.31 8.25
C PRO A 16 -12.36 14.72 8.78
N LEU A 17 -13.30 14.40 7.87
CA LEU A 17 -14.61 13.84 8.20
C LEU A 17 -14.50 12.35 8.58
N LEU A 18 -14.93 12.03 9.79
CA LEU A 18 -15.11 10.65 10.25
C LEU A 18 -16.53 10.21 9.92
N MET A 19 -16.65 9.26 9.00
CA MET A 19 -17.91 8.65 8.60
C MET A 19 -18.20 7.47 9.52
N GLU A 20 -19.47 7.17 9.79
CA GLU A 20 -19.89 6.03 10.58
C GLU A 20 -20.97 5.24 9.83
N ILE A 21 -20.73 3.96 9.61
CA ILE A 21 -21.68 3.03 9.02
C ILE A 21 -21.73 1.80 9.91
N MET A 22 -22.92 1.39 10.37
CA MET A 22 -23.12 0.18 11.18
C MET A 22 -22.21 0.12 12.43
N GLY A 23 -21.94 1.26 13.07
CA GLY A 23 -21.05 1.38 14.24
C GLY A 23 -19.55 1.35 13.93
N MET A 24 -19.16 1.16 12.65
CA MET A 24 -17.77 1.26 12.21
C MET A 24 -17.45 2.68 11.77
N LYS A 25 -16.43 3.27 12.41
CA LYS A 25 -15.92 4.60 12.07
C LYS A 25 -14.80 4.50 11.04
N PHE A 26 -14.83 5.32 10.01
CA PHE A 26 -13.81 5.33 8.97
C PHE A 26 -13.63 6.69 8.29
N ARG A 27 -12.49 6.87 7.64
CA ARG A 27 -12.14 8.08 6.87
C ARG A 27 -11.80 7.70 5.43
N PHE A 28 -12.27 8.48 4.48
CA PHE A 28 -11.83 8.38 3.10
C PHE A 28 -10.55 9.17 2.89
N GLY A 29 -9.74 8.77 1.92
CA GLY A 29 -8.53 9.47 1.57
C GLY A 29 -8.00 9.07 0.21
N ALA A 30 -6.87 9.66 -0.14
CA ALA A 30 -6.07 9.29 -1.29
C ALA A 30 -4.64 9.02 -0.84
N GLU A 31 -3.97 8.10 -1.52
CA GLU A 31 -2.57 7.78 -1.31
C GLU A 31 -1.82 7.72 -2.63
N PHE A 32 -0.66 8.36 -2.67
CA PHE A 32 0.28 8.31 -3.78
C PHE A 32 1.62 7.78 -3.29
N GLY A 33 2.27 6.95 -4.09
CA GLY A 33 3.50 6.32 -3.66
C GLY A 33 4.27 5.66 -4.77
N THR A 34 5.40 5.08 -4.41
CA THR A 34 6.23 4.28 -5.29
C THR A 34 6.27 2.83 -4.83
N TYR A 35 6.59 1.93 -5.75
CA TYR A 35 6.97 0.55 -5.45
C TYR A 35 8.15 0.15 -6.31
N GLY A 36 8.95 -0.81 -5.83
CA GLY A 36 10.15 -1.25 -6.49
C GLY A 36 10.62 -2.61 -6.00
N PHE A 37 10.81 -3.53 -6.93
CA PHE A 37 11.42 -4.84 -6.72
C PHE A 37 12.44 -5.08 -7.82
N LYS A 38 13.67 -5.39 -7.45
CA LYS A 38 14.74 -5.77 -8.40
C LYS A 38 15.19 -7.19 -8.11
N ASP A 39 15.41 -7.98 -9.16
CA ASP A 39 16.02 -9.30 -9.00
C ASP A 39 17.44 -9.16 -8.43
N SER A 40 17.81 -10.02 -7.47
CA SER A 40 19.10 -9.97 -6.80
C SER A 40 20.19 -10.74 -7.53
N MET A 41 19.86 -11.55 -8.56
CA MET A 41 20.82 -12.41 -9.25
C MET A 41 21.13 -11.87 -10.66
N PRO A 42 22.42 -11.79 -11.08
CA PRO A 42 22.77 -11.52 -12.48
C PRO A 42 22.12 -12.58 -13.39
N PRO A 43 21.46 -12.22 -14.50
CA PRO A 43 21.56 -10.96 -15.26
C PRO A 43 20.55 -9.83 -14.90
N GLN A 44 19.90 -9.83 -13.73
CA GLN A 44 18.95 -8.77 -13.29
C GLN A 44 17.86 -8.44 -14.33
N THR A 45 17.28 -9.47 -14.95
CA THR A 45 16.35 -9.30 -16.09
C THR A 45 14.92 -8.91 -15.70
N ALA A 46 14.58 -8.91 -14.41
CA ALA A 46 13.25 -8.58 -13.92
C ALA A 46 13.29 -7.40 -12.93
N GLU A 47 12.72 -6.27 -13.34
CA GLU A 47 12.51 -5.08 -12.52
C GLU A 47 11.01 -4.73 -12.53
N LEU A 48 10.44 -4.61 -11.33
CA LEU A 48 9.05 -4.19 -11.13
C LEU A 48 9.06 -2.91 -10.31
N THR A 49 9.13 -1.77 -10.98
CA THR A 49 9.09 -0.44 -10.37
C THR A 49 7.95 0.37 -10.94
N GLY A 50 7.34 1.22 -10.11
CA GLY A 50 6.33 2.13 -10.59
C GLY A 50 5.74 3.02 -9.50
N MET A 51 4.63 3.66 -9.85
CA MET A 51 3.87 4.51 -8.95
C MET A 51 2.53 3.89 -8.62
N THR A 52 2.03 4.17 -7.42
CA THR A 52 0.68 3.82 -6.97
C THR A 52 -0.15 5.08 -6.77
N ALA A 53 -1.42 5.03 -7.17
CA ALA A 53 -2.42 6.05 -6.87
C ALA A 53 -3.69 5.32 -6.37
N MET A 54 -4.00 5.50 -5.09
CA MET A 54 -5.02 4.70 -4.39
C MET A 54 -6.08 5.59 -3.78
N GLY A 55 -7.35 5.22 -3.94
CA GLY A 55 -8.41 5.66 -3.03
C GLY A 55 -8.40 4.76 -1.80
N ILE A 56 -8.37 5.36 -0.61
CA ILE A 56 -8.24 4.63 0.65
C ILE A 56 -9.40 4.88 1.60
N MET A 57 -9.73 3.85 2.38
CA MET A 57 -10.61 3.87 3.53
C MET A 57 -9.80 3.48 4.76
N SER A 58 -9.87 4.30 5.80
CA SER A 58 -9.07 4.16 7.02
C SER A 58 -9.95 4.00 8.25
N PHE A 59 -9.79 2.88 8.95
CA PHE A 59 -10.52 2.53 10.17
C PHE A 59 -9.61 2.74 11.39
N PRO A 60 -9.85 3.75 12.23
CA PRO A 60 -9.14 3.91 13.49
C PRO A 60 -9.63 2.87 14.52
N ILE A 61 -8.71 2.06 15.06
CA ILE A 61 -9.02 1.02 16.05
C ILE A 61 -8.05 1.16 17.23
N GLY A 62 -8.47 1.93 18.23
CA GLY A 62 -7.61 2.25 19.39
C GLY A 62 -6.29 2.91 18.95
N PRO A 63 -5.12 2.37 19.35
CA PRO A 63 -3.81 2.86 18.88
C PRO A 63 -3.48 2.40 17.45
N GLY A 64 -4.25 1.45 16.93
CA GLY A 64 -4.12 0.88 15.60
C GLY A 64 -4.93 1.59 14.52
N LYS A 65 -4.63 1.22 13.28
CA LYS A 65 -5.32 1.69 12.10
C LYS A 65 -5.25 0.64 11.00
N ILE A 66 -6.42 0.29 10.49
CA ILE A 66 -6.54 -0.52 9.28
C ILE A 66 -6.80 0.43 8.12
N LYS A 67 -6.10 0.25 7.01
CA LYS A 67 -6.45 0.90 5.75
C LYS A 67 -6.73 -0.14 4.69
N ALA A 68 -7.79 0.07 3.94
CA ALA A 68 -8.05 -0.68 2.72
C ALA A 68 -8.14 0.32 1.56
N GLY A 69 -7.71 -0.07 0.37
CA GLY A 69 -7.77 0.83 -0.76
C GLY A 69 -7.82 0.11 -2.08
N VAL A 70 -8.32 0.82 -3.10
CA VAL A 70 -8.36 0.37 -4.48
C VAL A 70 -7.91 1.50 -5.38
N GLY A 71 -7.25 1.18 -6.48
CA GLY A 71 -6.71 2.19 -7.37
C GLY A 71 -5.80 1.60 -8.43
N VAL A 72 -4.80 2.39 -8.81
CA VAL A 72 -3.87 2.07 -9.88
C VAL A 72 -2.49 1.80 -9.31
N ILE A 73 -1.90 0.69 -9.72
CA ILE A 73 -0.53 0.27 -9.41
C ILE A 73 0.18 0.10 -10.76
N GLY A 74 1.09 1.01 -11.11
CA GLY A 74 1.65 1.08 -12.47
C GLY A 74 0.55 1.39 -13.49
N LYS A 75 0.31 0.48 -14.44
CA LYS A 75 -0.83 0.54 -15.39
C LYS A 75 -1.95 -0.45 -15.06
N SER A 76 -1.90 -1.08 -13.89
CA SER A 76 -2.84 -2.12 -13.48
C SER A 76 -3.79 -1.63 -12.39
N VAL A 77 -5.01 -2.17 -12.35
CA VAL A 77 -5.89 -1.98 -11.19
C VAL A 77 -5.38 -2.85 -10.04
N GLY A 78 -5.30 -2.27 -8.85
CA GLY A 78 -4.84 -2.96 -7.66
C GLY A 78 -5.63 -2.60 -6.41
N SER A 79 -5.43 -3.41 -5.37
CA SER A 79 -5.93 -3.18 -4.02
C SER A 79 -4.80 -3.20 -3.02
N ILE A 80 -5.04 -2.53 -1.89
CA ILE A 80 -4.15 -2.54 -0.74
C ILE A 80 -4.94 -2.87 0.52
N PHE A 81 -4.26 -3.52 1.45
CA PHE A 81 -4.72 -3.71 2.81
C PHE A 81 -3.55 -3.50 3.75
N GLU A 82 -3.66 -2.53 4.65
CA GLU A 82 -2.64 -2.13 5.61
C GLU A 82 -3.19 -2.31 7.02
N SER A 83 -2.41 -2.97 7.87
CA SER A 83 -2.65 -3.02 9.30
C SER A 83 -1.45 -2.41 10.01
N SER A 84 -1.70 -1.37 10.79
CA SER A 84 -0.66 -0.64 11.51
C SER A 84 -1.05 -0.41 12.96
N TYR A 85 -0.06 -0.42 13.83
CA TYR A 85 -0.21 -0.08 15.24
C TYR A 85 0.80 0.98 15.62
N GLY A 86 0.44 1.91 16.50
CA GLY A 86 1.36 2.97 16.82
C GLY A 86 1.01 3.78 18.05
N LEU A 87 1.83 4.81 18.24
CA LEU A 87 1.85 5.68 19.39
C LEU A 87 1.67 7.12 18.91
N ARG A 88 0.97 7.93 19.69
CA ARG A 88 0.83 9.36 19.45
C ARG A 88 1.74 10.11 20.41
N LEU A 89 2.55 11.01 19.84
CA LEU A 89 3.42 11.95 20.55
C LEU A 89 2.92 13.36 20.22
N GLY A 90 1.88 13.81 20.95
CA GLY A 90 1.18 15.06 20.66
C GLY A 90 0.48 15.02 19.29
N ALA A 91 0.80 15.97 18.41
CA ALA A 91 0.26 16.07 17.05
C ALA A 91 0.87 15.03 16.09
N LEU A 92 2.04 14.46 16.43
CA LEU A 92 2.73 13.46 15.63
C LEU A 92 2.25 12.06 16.00
N GLY A 93 1.85 11.27 15.01
CA GLY A 93 1.58 9.85 15.16
C GLY A 93 2.62 9.03 14.42
N ILE A 94 3.28 8.10 15.12
CA ILE A 94 4.18 7.12 14.50
C ILE A 94 3.50 5.76 14.56
N ARG A 95 3.45 5.05 13.43
CA ARG A 95 2.89 3.70 13.34
C ARG A 95 3.85 2.77 12.62
N VAL A 96 3.86 1.51 13.04
CA VAL A 96 4.56 0.42 12.35
C VAL A 96 3.49 -0.58 11.93
N GLY A 97 3.64 -1.15 10.75
CA GLY A 97 2.62 -2.04 10.20
C GLY A 97 3.12 -2.93 9.09
N VAL A 98 2.17 -3.72 8.60
CA VAL A 98 2.31 -4.55 7.41
C VAL A 98 1.26 -4.13 6.41
N ARG A 99 1.63 -4.21 5.14
CA ARG A 99 0.71 -3.93 4.05
C ARG A 99 0.83 -5.00 2.98
N TYR A 100 -0.33 -5.45 2.54
CA TYR A 100 -0.50 -6.28 1.38
C TYR A 100 -0.97 -5.43 0.21
N ALA A 101 -0.35 -5.61 -0.95
CA ALA A 101 -0.78 -5.02 -2.20
C ALA A 101 -1.02 -6.13 -3.22
N ALA A 102 -2.09 -6.03 -4.00
CA ALA A 102 -2.42 -6.99 -5.03
C ALA A 102 -2.82 -6.28 -6.32
N ILE A 103 -2.29 -6.75 -7.43
CA ILE A 103 -2.77 -6.42 -8.77
C ILE A 103 -3.99 -7.31 -9.04
N LEU A 104 -5.13 -6.67 -9.28
CA LEU A 104 -6.42 -7.31 -9.51
C LEU A 104 -6.72 -7.55 -11.00
N THR A 105 -6.09 -6.76 -11.88
CA THR A 105 -6.25 -6.91 -13.33
C THR A 105 -4.87 -6.88 -13.99
N PRO A 106 -4.55 -7.78 -14.93
CA PRO A 106 -3.35 -7.68 -15.73
C PRO A 106 -3.37 -6.39 -16.56
N GLY A 107 -2.57 -5.39 -16.18
CA GLY A 107 -2.31 -4.21 -17.00
C GLY A 107 -1.20 -4.47 -18.02
N ALA A 108 -1.10 -3.62 -19.05
CA ALA A 108 -0.16 -3.76 -20.18
C ALA A 108 1.35 -3.73 -19.81
N ASP A 109 1.69 -3.46 -18.54
CA ASP A 109 3.07 -3.44 -18.03
C ASP A 109 3.51 -4.75 -17.39
N VAL A 110 2.62 -5.73 -17.25
CA VAL A 110 2.96 -7.03 -16.67
C VAL A 110 3.60 -7.88 -17.77
N GLN A 111 4.93 -8.04 -17.75
CA GLN A 111 5.64 -8.95 -18.65
C GLN A 111 5.05 -10.37 -18.57
N GLU A 112 4.93 -11.06 -19.71
CA GLU A 112 4.34 -12.42 -19.82
C GLU A 112 4.95 -13.45 -18.86
N ASN A 113 6.20 -13.24 -18.42
CA ASN A 113 6.87 -14.07 -17.41
C ASN A 113 6.22 -14.05 -16.01
N TRP A 114 5.32 -13.11 -15.72
CA TRP A 114 4.57 -13.02 -14.46
C TRP A 114 3.18 -13.68 -14.52
N ILE A 115 2.77 -14.22 -15.68
CA ILE A 115 1.41 -14.78 -15.93
C ILE A 115 1.32 -16.29 -15.58
N THR A 116 2.42 -16.94 -15.25
CA THR A 116 2.41 -18.36 -14.85
C THR A 116 2.00 -18.54 -13.38
N ALA A 117 0.68 -18.52 -13.14
CA ALA A 117 -0.07 -18.98 -11.95
C ALA A 117 0.46 -18.49 -10.58
N PRO A 118 -0.14 -17.45 -9.96
CA PRO A 118 -1.57 -17.11 -9.91
C PRO A 118 -1.95 -15.89 -10.78
N PRO A 119 -3.24 -15.72 -11.15
CA PRO A 119 -3.75 -14.59 -11.94
C PRO A 119 -3.67 -13.22 -11.22
N THR A 120 -3.15 -13.18 -10.00
CA THR A 120 -3.01 -12.00 -9.15
C THR A 120 -1.57 -11.90 -8.63
N LEU A 121 -0.84 -10.90 -9.11
CA LEU A 121 0.47 -10.55 -8.58
C LEU A 121 0.27 -9.77 -7.28
N GLY A 122 0.74 -10.30 -6.15
CA GLY A 122 0.64 -9.62 -4.86
C GLY A 122 1.94 -9.70 -4.06
N TRP A 123 2.14 -8.74 -3.19
CA TRP A 123 3.29 -8.69 -2.29
C TRP A 123 2.90 -8.12 -0.93
N MET A 124 3.74 -8.38 0.06
CA MET A 124 3.61 -7.85 1.41
C MET A 124 4.85 -7.05 1.77
N ASP A 125 4.66 -5.80 2.22
CA ASP A 125 5.71 -4.91 2.71
C ASP A 125 5.51 -4.56 4.20
N GLY A 126 6.62 -4.40 4.90
CA GLY A 126 6.64 -3.76 6.22
C GLY A 126 6.72 -2.25 6.04
N LEU A 127 6.05 -1.48 6.90
CA LEU A 127 6.03 -0.03 6.79
C LEU A 127 6.17 0.67 8.15
N VAL A 128 6.75 1.85 8.08
CA VAL A 128 6.74 2.86 9.13
C VAL A 128 6.01 4.08 8.58
N ALA A 129 4.94 4.48 9.24
CA ALA A 129 4.13 5.63 8.86
C ALA A 129 4.27 6.73 9.90
N VAL A 130 4.59 7.94 9.45
CA VAL A 130 4.57 9.15 10.26
C VAL A 130 3.42 10.00 9.75
N GLY A 131 2.52 10.37 10.65
CA GLY A 131 1.36 11.21 10.32
C GLY A 131 1.26 12.39 11.26
N VAL A 132 0.82 13.53 10.73
CA VAL A 132 0.45 14.69 11.53
C VAL A 132 -1.08 14.76 11.53
N ASN A 133 -1.69 14.83 12.71
CA ASN A 133 -3.10 15.17 12.83
C ASN A 133 -3.16 16.64 13.21
N LEU A 134 -3.66 17.47 12.29
CA LEU A 134 -3.93 18.90 12.50
C LEU A 134 -5.34 19.09 13.07
#